data_AF-A0A955KP83-F1
#
_entry.id   AF-A0A955KP83-F1
#
_cell.length_a   1.000
_cell.length_b   1.000
_cell.length_c   1.000
_cell.angle_alpha   90.00
_cell.angle_beta   90.00
_cell.angle_gamma   90.00
#
_symmetry.space_group_name_H-M   'P 1'
#
loop_
_entity.id
_entity.type
_entity.pdbx_description
1 polymer ?
#
loop_
_entity_poly.entity_id
_entity_poly.type
_entity_poly.pdbx_seq_one_letter_code
_entity_poly.pdbx_strand_id
1 'polypeptide(L)'
;MEAHELSERRACKLAELDRSTFQYEKQAGDDAVLRERLRALAATRRRFGYRRLGILLEREGLGANHKKVFRIYQEEGLAVKRRR
;
A
#
# COMPACT_ATOMS: atom_id res chain seq x y z
N MET A 1 -23.79 23.59 3.37
CA MET A 1 -22.41 23.85 3.84
C MET A 1 -21.98 25.14 3.20
N GLU A 2 -21.94 26.23 3.97
CA GLU A 2 -21.55 27.54 3.46
C GLU A 2 -20.08 27.48 3.02
N ALA A 3 -19.86 27.65 1.71
CA ALA A 3 -18.52 27.83 1.18
C ALA A 3 -18.10 29.27 1.51
N HIS A 4 -17.43 29.47 2.63
CA HIS A 4 -16.71 30.72 2.87
C HIS A 4 -15.72 30.93 1.71
N GLU A 5 -15.66 32.13 1.13
CA GLU A 5 -14.76 32.51 0.02
C GLU A 5 -13.28 32.60 0.47
N LEU A 6 -12.81 31.61 1.22
CA LEU A 6 -11.45 31.53 1.73
C LEU A 6 -10.58 30.78 0.72
N SER A 7 -9.44 31.35 0.37
CA SER A 7 -8.43 30.61 -0.37
C SER A 7 -7.90 29.45 0.48
N GLU A 8 -7.56 28.33 -0.18
CA GLU A 8 -7.00 27.13 0.47
C GLU A 8 -5.85 27.49 1.44
N ARG A 9 -4.97 28.40 1.03
CA ARG A 9 -3.87 28.90 1.89
C ARG A 9 -4.37 29.55 3.18
N ARG A 10 -5.41 30.37 3.09
CA ARG A 10 -5.98 31.08 4.24
C ARG A 10 -6.74 30.11 5.15
N ALA A 11 -7.43 29.14 4.57
CA ALA A 11 -8.08 28.05 5.31
C ALA A 11 -7.07 27.17 6.05
N CYS A 12 -6.00 26.71 5.39
CA CYS A 12 -4.93 25.92 6.02
C CYS A 12 -4.23 26.68 7.16
N LYS A 13 -3.95 27.98 6.96
CA LYS A 13 -3.35 28.83 8.01
C LYS A 13 -4.27 28.99 9.22
N LEU A 14 -5.58 29.18 8.98
CA LEU A 14 -6.57 29.28 10.06
C LEU A 14 -6.73 27.96 10.82
N ALA A 15 -6.63 26.83 10.11
CA ALA A 15 -6.72 25.49 10.67
C ALA A 15 -5.39 24.99 11.28
N GLU A 16 -4.33 25.81 11.27
CA GLU A 16 -2.99 25.42 11.72
C GLU A 16 -2.43 24.14 11.05
N LEU A 17 -2.85 23.89 9.80
CA LEU A 17 -2.42 22.75 9.00
C LEU A 17 -1.43 23.20 7.93
N ASP A 18 -0.38 22.40 7.70
CA ASP A 18 0.46 22.57 6.52
C ASP A 18 -0.34 22.22 5.26
N ARG A 19 -0.16 23.03 4.22
CA ARG A 19 -0.87 22.87 2.94
C ARG A 19 -0.59 21.51 2.29
N SER A 20 0.62 20.97 2.42
CA SER A 20 0.97 19.66 1.86
C SER A 20 0.18 18.53 2.51
N THR A 21 -0.15 18.65 3.80
CA THR A 21 -1.01 17.71 4.53
C THR A 21 -2.45 17.79 4.01
N PHE A 22 -2.96 19.00 3.76
CA PHE A 22 -4.31 19.18 3.22
C PHE A 22 -4.44 18.66 1.78
N GLN A 23 -3.41 18.87 0.96
CA GLN A 23 -3.36 18.42 -0.43
C GLN A 23 -2.99 16.94 -0.58
N TYR A 24 -2.62 16.25 0.50
CA TYR A 24 -2.22 14.86 0.42
C TYR A 24 -3.42 13.98 0.07
N GLU A 25 -3.51 13.63 -1.20
CA GLU A 25 -4.39 12.57 -1.66
C GLU A 25 -3.62 11.25 -1.65
N LYS A 26 -4.14 10.29 -0.88
CA LYS A 26 -3.61 8.93 -0.90
C LYS A 26 -3.88 8.32 -2.28
N GLN A 27 -2.87 8.33 -3.15
CA GLN A 27 -2.93 7.60 -4.41
C GLN A 27 -3.10 6.10 -4.09
N ALA A 28 -4.29 5.57 -4.35
CA ALA A 28 -4.47 4.13 -4.47
C ALA A 28 -3.79 3.71 -5.77
N GLY A 29 -2.46 3.52 -5.71
CA GLY A 29 -1.72 2.95 -6.82
C GLY A 29 -2.37 1.62 -7.21
N ASP A 30 -2.47 1.39 -8.52
CA ASP A 30 -3.05 0.17 -9.09
C ASP A 30 -2.19 -1.04 -8.69
N ASP A 31 -2.45 -1.55 -7.48
CA ASP A 31 -1.72 -2.67 -6.88
C ASP A 31 -2.13 -4.00 -7.53
N ALA A 32 -2.94 -4.00 -8.61
CA ALA A 32 -3.46 -5.20 -9.27
C ALA A 32 -2.33 -6.12 -9.77
N VAL A 33 -1.35 -5.56 -10.48
CA VAL A 33 -0.19 -6.31 -10.99
C VAL A 33 0.62 -6.91 -9.84
N LEU A 34 0.81 -6.14 -8.77
CA LEU A 34 1.55 -6.57 -7.59
C LEU A 34 0.81 -7.70 -6.85
N ARG A 35 -0.51 -7.60 -6.71
CA ARG A 35 -1.38 -8.64 -6.11
C ARG A 35 -1.31 -9.93 -6.90
N GLU A 36 -1.51 -9.86 -8.21
CA GLU A 36 -1.51 -11.03 -9.09
C GLU A 36 -0.17 -11.76 -9.01
N ARG A 37 0.94 -11.02 -9.10
CA ARG A 37 2.26 -11.61 -9.02
C ARG A 37 2.57 -12.20 -7.65
N LEU A 38 2.19 -11.52 -6.58
CA LEU A 38 2.35 -12.03 -5.22
C LEU A 38 1.57 -13.34 -5.02
N ARG A 39 0.32 -13.43 -5.52
CA ARG A 39 -0.48 -14.66 -5.48
C ARG A 39 0.19 -15.79 -6.26
N ALA A 40 0.69 -15.52 -7.46
CA ALA A 40 1.39 -16.52 -8.27
C ALA A 40 2.63 -17.07 -7.55
N LEU A 41 3.48 -16.19 -6.99
CA LEU A 41 4.67 -16.60 -6.25
C LEU A 41 4.32 -17.37 -4.96
N ALA A 42 3.27 -16.96 -4.25
CA ALA A 42 2.78 -17.67 -3.07
C ALA A 42 2.19 -19.04 -3.40
N ALA A 43 1.51 -19.19 -4.55
CA ALA A 43 1.00 -20.47 -5.02
C ALA A 43 2.13 -21.45 -5.35
N THR A 44 3.18 -21.00 -6.05
CA THR A 44 4.35 -21.84 -6.34
C THR A 44 5.16 -22.17 -5.09
N ARG A 45 5.27 -21.23 -4.14
CA ARG A 45 6.15 -21.36 -2.96
C ARG A 45 5.37 -21.10 -1.67
N ARG A 46 4.40 -21.97 -1.37
CA ARG A 46 3.46 -21.82 -0.23
C ARG A 46 4.11 -21.58 1.13
N ARG A 47 5.34 -22.05 1.38
CA ARG A 47 6.05 -21.85 2.67
C ARG A 47 6.73 -20.48 2.80
N PHE A 48 6.76 -19.68 1.75
CA PHE A 48 7.47 -18.40 1.78
C PHE A 48 6.58 -17.31 2.38
N GLY A 49 7.10 -16.62 3.39
CA GLY A 49 6.47 -15.42 3.94
C GLY A 49 6.74 -14.19 3.08
N TYR A 50 6.05 -13.09 3.40
CA TYR A 50 6.10 -11.83 2.67
C TYR A 50 7.52 -11.29 2.42
N ARG A 51 8.48 -11.50 3.34
CA ARG A 51 9.88 -11.06 3.17
C ARG A 51 10.57 -11.78 2.01
N ARG A 52 10.41 -13.09 1.90
CA ARG A 52 11.01 -13.87 0.80
C ARG A 52 10.29 -13.62 -0.52
N LEU A 53 8.98 -13.42 -0.48
CA LEU A 53 8.20 -13.04 -1.66
C LEU A 53 8.60 -11.63 -2.15
N GLY A 54 8.85 -10.69 -1.24
CA GLY A 54 9.34 -9.34 -1.57
C GLY A 54 10.65 -9.35 -2.34
N ILE A 55 11.63 -10.16 -1.91
CA ILE A 55 12.91 -10.31 -2.63
C ILE A 55 12.70 -10.87 -4.05
N LEU A 56 11.76 -11.79 -4.23
CA LEU A 56 11.44 -12.34 -5.56
C LEU A 56 10.77 -11.28 -6.45
N LEU A 57 9.86 -10.48 -5.88
CA LEU A 57 9.24 -9.37 -6.58
C LEU A 57 10.25 -8.30 -6.99
N GLU A 58 11.22 -7.98 -6.12
CA GLU A 58 12.31 -7.05 -6.42
C GLU A 58 13.17 -7.54 -7.60
N ARG A 59 13.47 -8.84 -7.67
CA ARG A 59 14.20 -9.44 -8.80
C ARG A 59 13.45 -9.37 -10.12
N GLU A 60 12.12 -9.31 -10.07
CA GLU A 60 11.25 -9.18 -11.23
C GLU A 60 10.96 -7.71 -11.59
N GLY A 61 11.60 -6.75 -10.90
CA GLY A 61 11.38 -5.31 -11.12
C GLY A 61 10.10 -4.76 -10.48
N LEU A 62 9.34 -5.59 -9.77
CA LEU A 62 8.11 -5.22 -9.05
C LEU A 62 8.39 -4.88 -7.58
N GLY A 63 9.54 -4.26 -7.32
CA GLY A 63 9.97 -3.87 -5.99
C GLY A 63 8.97 -2.91 -5.35
N ALA A 64 8.30 -3.37 -4.29
CA ALA A 64 7.38 -2.57 -3.51
C ALA A 64 7.88 -2.48 -2.06
N ASN A 65 7.59 -1.36 -1.40
CA ASN A 65 7.92 -1.19 0.01
C ASN A 65 7.43 -2.41 0.82
N HIS A 66 8.29 -2.96 1.68
CA HIS A 66 7.97 -4.13 2.50
C HIS A 66 6.65 -3.98 3.29
N LYS A 67 6.28 -2.75 3.69
CA LYS A 67 4.98 -2.46 4.33
C LYS A 67 3.80 -2.70 3.40
N LYS A 68 3.93 -2.31 2.12
CA LYS A 68 2.91 -2.54 1.08
C LYS A 68 2.80 -4.03 0.78
N VAL A 69 3.92 -4.73 0.60
CA VAL A 69 3.93 -6.19 0.38
C VAL A 69 3.28 -6.93 1.55
N PHE A 70 3.59 -6.53 2.79
CA PHE A 70 2.98 -7.11 3.98
C PHE A 70 1.46 -6.87 4.05
N ARG A 71 1.00 -5.63 3.77
CA ARG A 71 -0.43 -5.30 3.71
C ARG A 71 -1.16 -6.19 2.71
N ILE A 72 -0.67 -6.24 1.47
CA ILE A 72 -1.27 -7.06 0.41
C ILE A 72 -1.23 -8.54 0.80
N TYR A 73 -0.12 -9.04 1.35
CA TYR A 73 -0.01 -10.43 1.79
C TYR A 73 -1.07 -10.82 2.83
N GLN A 74 -1.41 -9.90 3.75
CA GLN A 74 -2.47 -10.11 4.74
C GLN A 74 -3.86 -10.05 4.12
N GLU A 75 -4.13 -9.04 3.28
CA GLU A 75 -5.40 -8.88 2.57
C GLU A 75 -5.70 -10.10 1.66
N GLU A 76 -4.66 -10.67 1.06
CA GLU A 76 -4.74 -11.84 0.19
C GLU A 76 -4.74 -13.19 0.95
N GLY A 77 -4.66 -13.18 2.28
CA GLY A 77 -4.74 -14.39 3.10
C GLY A 77 -3.61 -15.40 2.85
N LEU A 78 -2.45 -14.95 2.36
CA LEU A 78 -1.35 -15.82 1.92
C LEU A 78 -0.55 -16.44 3.08
N ALA A 79 -0.91 -16.11 4.32
CA ALA A 79 -0.28 -16.66 5.50
C ALA A 79 -0.49 -18.19 5.62
N VAL A 80 0.61 -18.91 5.82
CA VAL A 80 0.56 -20.35 6.09
C VAL A 80 -0.18 -20.59 7.40
N LYS A 81 -1.34 -21.25 7.32
CA LYS A 81 -2.08 -21.68 8.51
C LYS A 81 -1.26 -22.72 9.28
N ARG A 82 -1.08 -22.51 10.59
CA ARG A 82 -0.57 -23.56 11.48
C ARG A 82 -1.59 -24.69 11.55
N ARG A 83 -1.14 -25.94 11.38
CA ARG A 83 -1.97 -27.12 11.71
C ARG A 83 -2.12 -27.18 13.23
N ARG A 84 -3.35 -27.39 13.69
CA ARG A 84 -3.66 -27.78 15.07
C ARG A 84 -3.40 -29.27 15.25
#